data_AF-A0A967AY20-F1
#
_entry.id   AF-A0A967AY20-F1
#
_cell.length_a   1.000
_cell.length_b   1.000
_cell.length_c   1.000
_cell.angle_alpha   90.00
_cell.angle_beta   90.00
_cell.angle_gamma   90.00
#
_symmetry.space_group_name_H-M   'P 1'
#
loop_
_entity.id
_entity.type
_entity.pdbx_description
1 polymer ?
#
loop_
_entity_poly.entity_id
_entity_poly.type
_entity_poly.pdbx_seq_one_letter_code
_entity_poly.pdbx_strand_id
1 'polypeptide(L)' 'MRPKHKALMFNFFGFAILFIITRIILGHFFSFHRIILAITAFVIASLLAPKFAVVTDDGNKKIIMKWLFINGFREL' A
#
# COMPACT_ATOMS: atom_id res chain seq x y z
N MET A 1 2.32 9.38 -18.73
CA MET A 1 1.33 8.36 -18.28
C MET A 1 0.12 9.06 -17.69
N ARG A 2 -1.11 8.54 -17.89
CA ARG A 2 -2.30 9.08 -17.22
C ARG A 2 -2.12 9.02 -15.68
N PRO A 3 -2.42 10.09 -14.91
CA PRO A 3 -2.22 10.14 -13.45
C PRO A 3 -2.82 8.94 -12.70
N LYS A 4 -3.94 8.42 -13.21
CA LYS A 4 -4.62 7.22 -12.70
C LYS A 4 -3.75 5.96 -12.70
N HIS A 5 -2.93 5.77 -13.74
CA HIS A 5 -2.03 4.62 -13.84
C HIS A 5 -0.87 4.75 -12.85
N LYS A 6 -0.34 5.97 -12.68
CA LYS A 6 0.73 6.26 -11.72
C LYS A 6 0.26 6.00 -10.28
N ALA A 7 -0.94 6.46 -9.91
CA ALA A 7 -1.53 6.18 -8.60
C ALA A 7 -1.78 4.68 -8.35
N LEU A 8 -2.23 3.94 -9.37
CA LEU A 8 -2.41 2.49 -9.26
C LEU A 8 -1.08 1.77 -9.05
N MET A 9 -0.03 2.14 -9.79
CA MET A 9 1.32 1.58 -9.59
C MET A 9 1.83 1.87 -8.18
N PHE A 10 1.66 3.09 -7.66
CA PHE A 10 2.08 3.40 -6.30
C PHE A 10 1.32 2.63 -5.22
N ASN A 11 0.01 2.43 -5.38
CA ASN A 11 -0.76 1.54 -4.50
C ASN A 11 -0.24 0.10 -4.54
N PHE A 12 0.01 -0.41 -5.75
CA PHE A 12 0.50 -1.77 -5.93
C PHE A 12 1.88 -1.97 -5.32
N PHE A 13 2.84 -1.08 -5.59
CA PHE A 13 4.18 -1.18 -5.02
C PHE A 13 4.17 -0.95 -3.50
N GLY A 14 3.40 0.01 -3.00
CA GLY A 14 3.24 0.26 -1.57
C GLY A 14 2.72 -0.98 -0.84
N PHE A 15 1.70 -1.62 -1.40
CA PHE A 15 1.18 -2.89 -0.88
C PHE A 15 2.19 -4.04 -1.02
N ALA A 16 2.78 -4.23 -2.20
CA ALA A 16 3.65 -5.37 -2.50
C ALA A 16 4.91 -5.39 -1.63
N ILE A 17 5.55 -4.22 -1.42
CA ILE A 17 6.74 -4.10 -0.57
C ILE A 17 6.37 -4.47 0.87
N LEU A 18 5.30 -3.89 1.42
CA LEU A 18 4.85 -4.18 2.79
C LEU A 18 4.42 -5.64 2.94
N PHE A 19 3.76 -6.21 1.94
CA PHE A 19 3.36 -7.61 1.93
C PHE A 19 4.56 -8.55 2.00
N ILE A 20 5.60 -8.32 1.19
CA ILE A 20 6.80 -9.15 1.19
C ILE A 20 7.53 -9.05 2.54
N ILE A 21 7.73 -7.83 3.06
CA ILE A 21 8.38 -7.61 4.36
C ILE A 21 7.61 -8.33 5.47
N THR A 22 6.30 -8.08 5.54
CA THR A 22 5.43 -8.67 6.56
C THR A 22 5.43 -10.20 6.46
N ARG A 23 5.39 -10.75 5.24
CA ARG A 23 5.42 -12.20 5.00
C ARG A 23 6.72 -12.84 5.49
N ILE A 24 7.87 -12.22 5.22
CA ILE A 24 9.18 -12.73 5.65
C ILE A 24 9.27 -12.68 7.18
N ILE A 25 8.86 -11.56 7.79
CA ILE A 25 8.82 -11.41 9.24
C ILE A 25 7.94 -12.49 9.87
N LEU A 26 6.68 -12.62 9.43
CA LEU A 26 5.76 -13.63 9.98
C LEU A 26 6.30 -15.06 9.80
N GLY A 27 6.92 -15.36 8.66
CA GLY A 27 7.52 -16.68 8.43
C GLY A 27 8.76 -16.97 9.24
N HIS A 28 9.46 -15.95 9.72
CA HIS A 28 10.59 -16.12 10.63
C HIS A 28 10.14 -16.37 12.07
N PHE A 29 9.10 -15.67 12.54
CA PHE A 29 8.59 -15.80 13.90
C PHE A 29 7.60 -16.96 14.09
N PHE A 30 6.82 -17.29 13.06
CA PHE A 30 5.74 -18.26 13.15
C PHE A 30 5.85 -19.35 12.08
N SER A 31 5.79 -20.61 12.48
CA SER A 31 5.67 -21.76 11.57
C SER A 31 4.22 -22.02 11.17
N PHE A 32 3.52 -21.01 10.65
CA PHE A 32 2.16 -21.17 10.14
C PHE A 32 2.12 -21.97 8.84
N HIS A 33 0.96 -22.58 8.56
CA HIS A 33 0.68 -23.10 7.24
C HIS A 33 0.79 -21.99 6.19
N ARG A 34 1.40 -22.30 5.03
CA ARG A 34 1.78 -21.30 4.01
C ARG A 34 0.63 -20.38 3.57
N ILE A 35 -0.58 -20.92 3.48
CA ILE A 35 -1.78 -20.16 3.09
C ILE A 35 -2.19 -19.17 4.19
N ILE A 36 -2.21 -19.61 5.45
CA ILE A 36 -2.58 -18.77 6.60
C ILE A 36 -1.57 -17.62 6.76
N LEU A 37 -0.29 -17.93 6.57
CA LEU A 37 0.78 -16.93 6.58
C LEU A 37 0.59 -15.88 5.48
N ALA A 38 0.21 -16.29 4.27
CA ALA A 38 -0.06 -15.37 3.18
C ALA A 38 -1.30 -14.49 3.46
N ILE A 39 -2.38 -15.06 4.01
CA ILE A 39 -3.61 -14.32 4.33
C ILE A 39 -3.34 -13.28 5.43
N THR A 40 -2.66 -13.68 6.51
CA THR A 40 -2.33 -12.76 7.61
C THR A 40 -1.41 -11.63 7.15
N ALA A 41 -0.38 -11.94 6.36
CA ALA A 41 0.49 -10.93 5.76
C ALA A 41 -0.28 -10.00 4.82
N PHE A 42 -1.25 -10.52 4.05
CA PHE A 42 -2.11 -9.72 3.17
C PHE A 42 -2.94 -8.71 3.96
N VAL A 43 -3.60 -9.14 5.04
CA VAL A 43 -4.43 -8.26 5.88
C VAL A 43 -3.60 -7.16 6.52
N ILE A 44 -2.46 -7.50 7.13
CA ILE A 44 -1.57 -6.54 7.77
C ILE A 44 -1.04 -5.54 6.73
N ALA A 45 -0.51 -6.03 5.61
CA ALA A 45 0.02 -5.16 4.56
C ALA A 45 -1.06 -4.26 3.95
N SER A 46 -2.30 -4.74 3.78
CA SER A 46 -3.42 -3.94 3.27
C SER A 46 -3.80 -2.80 4.22
N LEU A 47 -3.75 -3.04 5.54
CA LEU A 47 -4.00 -2.03 6.56
C LEU A 47 -2.87 -1.00 6.65
N LEU A 48 -1.61 -1.45 6.57
CA LEU A 48 -0.45 -0.57 6.65
C LEU A 48 -0.13 0.14 5.33
N ALA A 49 -0.63 -0.32 4.19
CA ALA A 49 -0.25 0.22 2.89
C ALA A 49 -0.67 1.69 2.71
N PRO A 50 0.23 2.53 2.16
CA PRO A 50 -0.14 3.86 1.73
C PRO A 50 -1.15 3.79 0.59
N LYS A 51 -2.18 4.63 0.66
CA LYS A 51 -3.24 4.74 -0.34
C LYS A 51 -3.04 6.01 -1.16
N PHE A 52 -2.81 5.83 -2.45
CA PHE A 52 -2.67 6.88 -3.45
C PHE A 52 -3.97 7.00 -4.24
N ALA A 53 -4.53 8.20 -4.29
CA ALA A 53 -5.72 8.51 -5.07
C ALA A 53 -5.42 9.68 -6.02
N VAL A 54 -6.13 9.73 -7.15
CA VAL A 54 -6.10 10.90 -8.02
C VAL A 54 -7.32 11.75 -7.70
N VAL A 55 -7.10 13.00 -7.35
CA VAL A 55 -8.16 14.00 -7.17
C VAL A 55 -8.03 15.01 -8.31
N THR A 56 -9.17 15.39 -8.88
CA THR A 56 -9.22 16.49 -9.85
C THR A 56 -9.64 17.73 -9.09
N ASP A 57 -8.77 18.73 -9.06
CA ASP A 57 -9.03 20.00 -8.41
C ASP A 57 -8.71 21.12 -9.40
N ASP A 58 -9.70 21.98 -9.65
CA ASP A 58 -9.61 23.14 -10.56
C ASP A 58 -8.97 22.84 -11.94
N GLY A 59 -9.39 21.73 -12.56
CA GLY A 59 -8.89 21.28 -13.87
C GLY A 59 -7.54 20.55 -13.85
N ASN A 60 -6.83 20.56 -12.72
CA ASN A 60 -5.55 19.88 -12.53
C ASN A 60 -5.74 18.51 -11.85
N LYS A 61 -5.08 17.47 -12.38
CA LYS A 61 -5.10 16.12 -11.78
C LYS A 61 -3.92 15.97 -10.84
N LYS A 62 -4.19 15.89 -9.53
CA LYS A 62 -3.20 15.77 -8.47
C LYS A 62 -3.25 14.37 -7.86
N ILE A 63 -2.09 13.83 -7.48
CA ILE A 63 -2.02 12.55 -6.77
C ILE A 63 -1.90 12.85 -5.28
N ILE A 64 -2.79 12.30 -4.49
CA ILE A 64 -2.80 12.45 -3.04
C ILE A 64 -2.46 11.12 -2.39
N MET A 65 -1.49 11.13 -1.48
CA MET A 65 -1.10 10.00 -0.65
C MET A 65 -1.70 10.16 0.76
N LYS A 66 -2.43 9.14 1.21
CA LYS A 66 -2.83 8.94 2.61
C LYS A 66 -2.10 7.73 3.17
N TRP A 67 -1.43 7.89 4.30
CA TRP A 67 -0.76 6.78 4.97
C TRP A 67 -1.03 6.81 6.47
N LEU A 68 -1.09 5.64 7.10
CA LEU A 68 -1.42 5.51 8.51
C LEU A 68 -0.34 6.11 9.42
N PHE A 69 0.92 6.17 8.94
CA PHE A 69 2.07 6.71 9.68
C PHE A 69 2.32 8.21 9.44
N ILE A 70 1.61 8.85 8.49
CA ILE A 70 1.76 10.28 8.22
C ILE A 70 0.48 10.98 8.65
N ASN A 71 0.59 11.91 9.59
CA ASN A 71 -0.51 12.82 9.91
C ASN A 71 -0.66 13.85 8.80
N GLY A 72 -1.54 13.56 7.84
CA GLY A 72 -1.91 14.47 6.75
C GLY A 72 -1.94 13.80 5.39
N PHE A 73 -2.39 14.57 4.40
CA PHE A 73 -2.36 14.18 2.98
C PHE A 73 -1.10 14.78 2.34
N ARG A 74 -0.29 13.94 1.68
CA ARG A 74 0.84 14.44 0.87
C ARG A 74 0.46 14.52 -0.59
N GLU A 75 0.73 15.66 -1.19
CA GLU A 75 0.54 15.91 -2.61
C GLU A 75 1.79 15.45 -3.39
N LEU A 76 1.58 14.79 -4.54
CA LEU A 76 2.60 14.18 -5.40
C LEU A 76 2.38 14.48 -6.88
#